data_AF-A0AAD5DQ33-F1
#
_entry.id   AF-A0AAD5DQ33-F1
#
_cell.length_a   1.000
_cell.length_b   1.000
_cell.length_c   1.000
_cell.angle_alpha   90.00
_cell.angle_beta   90.00
_cell.angle_gamma   90.00
#
_symmetry.space_group_name_H-M   'P 1'
#
loop_
_entity.id
_entity.type
_entity.pdbx_description
1 polymer ?
#
loop_
_entity_poly.entity_id
_entity_poly.type
_entity_poly.pdbx_seq_one_letter_code
_entity_poly.pdbx_strand_id
1 'polypeptide(L)'
;MTGAAGPAAALAAAGAGRSLKPPAISLSPEVVLHDRCNLVALPIVGGLVLAGLLGAVDTLLVTKAFILYIVADFFYILLEPKAVPSRPRVILWHHAVTFLLLQIPLKHPSLGVYTCYDGLIEWNTLFLIARRQFPRYYQQLNWLYWATFYPMRLVLFPVLLPFFWREMTSGGYAWWETAAVMGTQASLCVFNAWFLIASWRRHR
;
A
#
# COMPACT_ATOMS: atom_id res chain seq x y z
N MET A 1 -58.23 9.48 -24.76
CA MET A 1 -57.68 8.10 -24.85
C MET A 1 -56.20 8.22 -25.13
N THR A 2 -55.38 8.22 -24.06
CA THR A 2 -54.42 7.15 -23.69
C THR A 2 -53.22 7.06 -24.66
N GLY A 3 -51.97 7.08 -24.21
CA GLY A 3 -51.47 6.52 -22.97
C GLY A 3 -50.27 7.27 -22.40
N ALA A 4 -50.30 7.44 -21.08
CA ALA A 4 -49.12 7.68 -20.28
C ALA A 4 -48.18 6.48 -20.43
N ALA A 5 -46.91 6.74 -20.76
CA ALA A 5 -45.88 5.73 -20.74
C ALA A 5 -45.80 5.11 -19.34
N GLY A 6 -46.02 3.80 -19.25
CA GLY A 6 -46.07 3.09 -17.99
C GLY A 6 -44.72 3.09 -17.25
N PRO A 7 -44.73 2.84 -15.93
CA PRO A 7 -43.54 2.85 -15.07
C PRO A 7 -42.42 1.88 -15.50
N ALA A 8 -42.74 0.89 -16.34
CA ALA A 8 -41.76 -0.01 -16.95
C ALA A 8 -40.77 0.71 -17.90
N ALA A 9 -41.19 1.76 -18.60
CA ALA A 9 -40.30 2.54 -19.47
C ALA A 9 -39.32 3.41 -18.64
N ALA A 10 -39.74 3.85 -17.45
CA ALA A 10 -38.88 4.59 -16.52
C ALA A 10 -37.83 3.68 -15.85
N LEU A 11 -38.16 2.40 -15.61
CA LEU A 11 -37.24 1.40 -15.07
C LEU A 11 -36.18 0.94 -16.08
N ALA A 12 -36.50 0.91 -17.37
CA ALA A 12 -35.53 0.60 -18.43
C ALA A 12 -34.47 1.73 -18.59
N ALA A 13 -34.83 2.99 -18.35
CA ALA A 13 -33.91 4.12 -18.37
C ALA A 13 -32.98 4.18 -17.13
N ALA A 14 -33.35 3.52 -16.02
CA ALA A 14 -32.55 3.45 -14.81
C ALA A 14 -31.45 2.36 -14.87
N GLY A 15 -31.51 1.45 -15.85
CA GLY A 15 -30.54 0.37 -16.08
C GLY A 15 -29.39 0.73 -17.04
N ALA A 16 -29.39 1.93 -17.62
CA ALA A 16 -28.27 2.42 -18.42
C ALA A 16 -27.12 2.77 -17.47
N GLY A 17 -26.28 1.78 -17.21
CA GLY A 17 -25.11 1.87 -16.35
C GLY A 17 -24.40 3.19 -16.56
N ARG A 18 -24.40 4.03 -15.52
CA ARG A 18 -23.43 5.11 -15.40
C ARG A 18 -22.07 4.45 -15.50
N SER A 19 -21.51 4.46 -16.70
CA SER A 19 -20.07 4.36 -16.89
C SER A 19 -19.51 5.50 -16.05
N LEU A 20 -19.14 5.18 -14.82
CA LEU A 20 -18.32 6.02 -13.97
C LEU A 20 -16.95 6.04 -14.66
N LYS A 21 -16.87 6.71 -15.81
CA LYS A 21 -15.61 7.16 -16.37
C LYS A 21 -15.04 8.04 -15.26
N PRO A 22 -13.96 7.63 -14.59
CA PRO A 22 -13.37 8.47 -13.58
C PRO A 22 -13.03 9.81 -14.25
N PRO A 23 -13.15 10.95 -13.54
CA PRO A 23 -12.63 12.19 -14.06
C PRO A 23 -11.18 11.92 -14.50
N ALA A 24 -10.85 12.28 -15.74
CA ALA A 24 -9.50 12.12 -16.25
C ALA A 24 -8.61 13.09 -15.47
N ILE A 25 -8.13 12.66 -14.30
CA ILE A 25 -7.07 13.36 -13.58
C ILE A 25 -5.86 13.23 -14.49
N SER A 26 -5.57 14.29 -15.23
CA SER A 26 -4.30 14.41 -15.94
C SER A 26 -3.21 14.37 -14.87
N LEU A 27 -2.46 13.28 -14.84
CA LEU A 27 -1.30 13.14 -13.97
C LEU A 27 -0.21 14.06 -14.51
N SER A 28 0.52 14.71 -13.62
CA SER A 28 1.69 15.49 -14.03
C SER A 28 2.79 14.55 -14.56
N PRO A 29 3.70 15.03 -15.42
CA PRO A 29 4.81 14.23 -15.93
C PRO A 29 5.65 13.59 -14.83
N GLU A 30 5.85 14.30 -13.71
CA GLU A 30 6.62 13.82 -12.55
C GLU A 30 5.95 12.62 -11.89
N VAL A 31 4.63 12.68 -11.71
CA VAL A 31 3.83 11.56 -11.19
C VAL A 31 3.90 10.37 -12.13
N VAL A 32 3.79 10.60 -13.45
CA VAL A 32 3.84 9.52 -14.45
C VAL A 32 5.19 8.81 -14.44
N LEU A 33 6.30 9.56 -14.37
CA LEU A 33 7.62 8.98 -14.33
C LEU A 33 7.85 8.16 -13.06
N HIS A 34 7.53 8.73 -11.90
CA HIS A 34 7.63 8.06 -10.60
C HIS A 34 6.80 6.78 -10.54
N ASP A 35 5.54 6.84 -10.98
CA ASP A 35 4.64 5.70 -11.03
C ASP A 35 5.21 4.60 -11.96
N ARG A 36 5.81 4.96 -13.10
CA ARG A 36 6.43 3.98 -14.03
C ARG A 36 7.65 3.29 -13.41
N CYS A 37 8.51 4.01 -12.71
CA CYS A 37 9.61 3.42 -11.96
C CYS A 37 9.08 2.40 -10.94
N ASN A 38 8.03 2.77 -10.20
CA ASN A 38 7.40 1.89 -9.22
C ASN A 38 6.66 0.69 -9.84
N LEU A 39 6.11 0.83 -11.04
CA LEU A 39 5.52 -0.31 -11.78
C LEU A 39 6.56 -1.36 -12.18
N VAL A 40 7.86 -1.02 -12.18
CA VAL A 40 8.96 -1.97 -12.38
C VAL A 40 9.50 -2.48 -11.05
N ALA A 41 9.71 -1.58 -10.07
CA ALA A 41 10.30 -1.94 -8.78
C ALA A 41 9.36 -2.79 -7.91
N LEU A 42 8.08 -2.42 -7.81
CA LEU A 42 7.13 -3.08 -6.90
C LEU A 42 6.86 -4.54 -7.23
N PRO A 43 6.75 -4.99 -8.51
CA PRO A 43 6.64 -6.41 -8.81
C PRO A 43 7.87 -7.21 -8.38
N ILE A 44 9.07 -6.64 -8.46
CA ILE A 44 10.31 -7.29 -8.02
C ILE A 44 10.30 -7.43 -6.50
N VAL A 45 10.04 -6.33 -5.79
CA VAL A 45 9.99 -6.31 -4.33
C VAL A 45 8.86 -7.20 -3.79
N GLY A 46 7.66 -7.08 -4.35
CA GLY A 46 6.50 -7.90 -3.99
C GLY A 46 6.69 -9.39 -4.33
N GLY A 47 7.41 -9.70 -5.41
CA GLY A 47 7.82 -11.06 -5.77
C GLY A 47 8.80 -11.64 -4.75
N LEU A 48 9.81 -10.87 -4.33
CA LEU A 48 10.76 -11.27 -3.29
C LEU A 48 10.07 -11.49 -1.95
N VAL A 49 9.11 -10.64 -1.59
CA VAL A 49 8.27 -10.81 -0.40
C VAL A 49 7.52 -12.15 -0.43
N LEU A 50 6.84 -12.47 -1.54
CA LEU A 50 6.13 -13.74 -1.67
C LEU A 50 7.10 -14.92 -1.61
N ALA A 51 8.23 -14.83 -2.31
CA ALA A 51 9.26 -15.87 -2.29
C ALA A 51 9.85 -16.07 -0.88
N GLY A 52 10.02 -14.99 -0.11
CA GLY A 52 10.44 -15.04 1.30
C GLY A 52 9.42 -15.75 2.19
N LEU A 53 8.13 -15.45 2.04
CA LEU A 53 7.05 -16.14 2.76
C LEU A 53 6.96 -17.63 2.42
N LEU A 54 7.26 -17.99 1.17
CA LEU A 54 7.28 -19.38 0.71
C LEU A 54 8.58 -20.12 1.07
N GLY A 55 9.54 -19.46 1.73
CA GLY A 55 10.84 -20.03 2.06
C GLY A 55 11.77 -20.24 0.85
N ALA A 56 11.43 -19.68 -0.31
CA ALA A 56 12.23 -19.79 -1.53
C ALA A 56 13.39 -18.78 -1.59
N VAL A 57 13.31 -17.70 -0.80
CA VAL A 57 14.34 -16.65 -0.69
C VAL A 57 14.60 -16.34 0.77
N ASP A 58 15.88 -16.12 1.12
CA ASP A 58 16.28 -15.67 2.46
C ASP A 58 15.60 -14.35 2.83
N THR A 59 14.92 -14.32 3.97
CA THR A 59 14.12 -13.17 4.39
C THR A 59 15.00 -11.96 4.72
N LEU A 60 16.27 -12.16 5.11
CA LEU A 60 17.22 -11.06 5.30
C LEU A 60 17.61 -10.41 3.96
N LEU A 61 17.75 -11.20 2.88
CA LEU A 61 17.90 -10.66 1.53
C LEU A 61 16.67 -9.83 1.12
N VAL A 62 15.46 -10.32 1.42
CA VAL A 62 14.22 -9.55 1.19
C VAL A 62 14.27 -8.23 1.95
N THR A 63 14.64 -8.23 3.23
CA THR A 63 14.79 -7.01 4.04
C THR A 63 15.75 -6.01 3.41
N LYS A 64 16.94 -6.46 2.97
CA LYS A 64 17.93 -5.57 2.33
C LYS A 64 17.41 -4.97 1.03
N ALA A 65 16.76 -5.78 0.19
CA ALA A 65 16.15 -5.32 -1.05
C ALA A 65 15.03 -4.30 -0.78
N PHE A 66 14.20 -4.55 0.24
CA PHE A 66 13.11 -3.67 0.64
C PHE A 66 13.62 -2.33 1.19
N ILE A 67 14.69 -2.35 1.99
CA ILE A 67 15.38 -1.14 2.45
C ILE A 67 15.92 -0.33 1.27
N LEU A 68 16.60 -0.97 0.32
CA LEU A 68 17.13 -0.29 -0.86
C LEU A 68 16.02 0.41 -1.64
N TYR A 69 14.90 -0.28 -1.84
CA TYR A 69 13.71 0.28 -2.48
C TYR A 69 13.16 1.50 -1.72
N ILE A 70 12.88 1.37 -0.42
CA ILE A 70 12.31 2.47 0.38
C ILE A 70 13.25 3.67 0.46
N VAL A 71 14.56 3.46 0.58
CA VAL A 71 15.54 4.54 0.59
C VAL A 71 15.59 5.25 -0.77
N ALA A 72 15.61 4.50 -1.87
CA ALA A 72 15.59 5.08 -3.21
C ALA A 72 14.31 5.91 -3.45
N ASP A 73 13.13 5.36 -3.10
CA ASP A 73 11.85 6.05 -3.27
C ASP A 73 11.74 7.27 -2.34
N PHE A 74 12.27 7.20 -1.11
CA PHE A 74 12.36 8.32 -0.20
C PHE A 74 13.15 9.49 -0.80
N PHE A 75 14.36 9.22 -1.30
CA PHE A 75 15.17 10.27 -1.93
C PHE A 75 14.54 10.79 -3.23
N TYR A 76 13.89 9.92 -4.01
CA TYR A 76 13.14 10.36 -5.19
C TYR A 76 12.06 11.39 -4.79
N ILE A 77 11.22 11.08 -3.81
CA ILE A 77 10.13 11.97 -3.37
C ILE A 77 10.67 13.22 -2.67
N LEU A 78 11.80 13.11 -1.96
CA LEU A 78 12.44 14.25 -1.31
C LEU A 78 12.95 15.27 -2.34
N LEU A 79 13.57 14.79 -3.42
CA LEU A 79 14.12 15.61 -4.49
C LEU A 79 13.03 16.13 -5.45
N GLU A 80 11.99 15.33 -5.71
CA GLU A 80 10.85 15.71 -6.55
C GLU A 80 9.51 15.51 -5.82
N PRO A 81 9.11 16.43 -4.92
CA PRO A 81 7.87 16.30 -4.16
C PRO A 81 6.60 16.27 -5.02
N LYS A 82 6.65 16.76 -6.28
CA LYS A 82 5.51 16.73 -7.22
C LYS A 82 5.23 15.33 -7.77
N ALA A 83 6.18 14.39 -7.61
CA ALA A 83 6.01 12.99 -7.98
C ALA A 83 4.85 12.31 -7.24
N VAL A 84 4.42 12.84 -6.08
CA VAL A 84 3.31 12.33 -5.30
C VAL A 84 2.09 13.28 -5.41
N PRO A 85 0.91 12.81 -5.87
CA PRO A 85 -0.23 13.68 -6.21
C PRO A 85 -0.85 14.51 -5.08
N SER A 86 -0.56 14.25 -3.81
CA SER A 86 -1.29 14.91 -2.71
C SER A 86 -0.44 15.28 -1.50
N ARG A 87 0.12 14.30 -0.79
CA ARG A 87 0.74 14.52 0.52
C ARG A 87 2.14 13.91 0.60
N PRO A 88 3.13 14.44 -0.16
CA PRO A 88 4.49 13.89 -0.21
C PRO A 88 5.13 13.79 1.19
N ARG A 89 4.91 14.78 2.06
CA ARG A 89 5.44 14.76 3.44
C ARG A 89 4.94 13.56 4.27
N VAL A 90 3.71 13.13 4.06
CA VAL A 90 3.14 12.00 4.80
C VAL A 90 3.73 10.69 4.28
N ILE A 91 3.99 10.59 2.97
CA ILE A 91 4.69 9.44 2.38
C ILE A 91 6.15 9.39 2.84
N LEU A 92 6.86 10.52 2.88
CA LEU A 92 8.22 10.59 3.42
C LEU A 92 8.28 10.14 4.89
N TRP A 93 7.33 10.59 5.72
CA TRP A 93 7.24 10.13 7.11
C TRP A 93 6.97 8.62 7.18
N HIS A 94 6.08 8.09 6.35
CA HIS A 94 5.81 6.65 6.27
C HIS A 94 7.08 5.86 5.90
N HIS A 95 7.83 6.31 4.89
CA HIS A 95 9.10 5.69 4.49
C HIS A 95 10.14 5.74 5.61
N ALA A 96 10.22 6.83 6.35
CA ALA A 96 11.10 6.92 7.53
C ALA A 96 10.69 5.91 8.61
N VAL A 97 9.40 5.78 8.92
CA VAL A 97 8.88 4.79 9.89
C VAL A 97 9.16 3.36 9.41
N THR A 98 8.89 3.05 8.14
CA THR A 98 9.14 1.74 7.54
C THR A 98 10.63 1.42 7.56
N PHE A 99 11.50 2.38 7.21
CA PHE A 99 12.94 2.21 7.28
C PHE A 99 13.41 1.87 8.70
N LEU A 100 12.91 2.59 9.71
CA LEU A 100 13.23 2.32 11.11
C LEU A 100 12.81 0.91 11.55
N LEU A 101 11.60 0.46 11.16
CA LEU A 101 11.12 -0.90 11.44
C LEU A 101 12.05 -1.96 10.82
N LEU A 102 12.49 -1.73 9.57
CA LEU A 102 13.36 -2.65 8.84
C LEU A 102 14.79 -2.76 9.41
N GLN A 103 15.21 -1.87 10.31
CA GLN A 103 16.50 -2.02 10.99
C GLN A 103 16.52 -3.21 11.95
N ILE A 104 15.36 -3.58 12.49
CA ILE A 104 15.22 -4.67 13.46
C ILE A 104 15.59 -6.03 12.84
N PRO A 105 15.03 -6.45 11.70
CA PRO A 105 15.42 -7.69 11.04
C PRO A 105 16.86 -7.70 10.51
N LEU A 106 17.51 -6.54 10.30
CA LEU A 106 18.95 -6.53 10.03
C LEU A 106 19.79 -6.97 11.24
N LYS A 107 19.35 -6.59 12.44
CA LYS A 107 20.00 -6.98 13.70
C LYS A 107 19.58 -8.38 14.16
N HIS A 108 18.31 -8.74 13.92
CA HIS A 108 17.70 -9.99 14.33
C HIS A 108 17.09 -10.71 13.10
N PRO A 109 17.90 -11.42 12.29
CA PRO A 109 17.44 -12.02 11.03
C PRO A 109 16.26 -13.00 11.17
N SER A 110 16.07 -13.61 12.35
CA SER A 110 14.89 -14.43 12.67
C SER A 110 13.57 -13.68 12.49
N LEU A 111 13.58 -12.35 12.64
CA LEU A 111 12.41 -11.49 12.45
C LEU A 111 12.18 -11.08 10.99
N GLY A 112 13.02 -11.52 10.05
CA GLY A 112 12.90 -11.19 8.62
C GLY A 112 11.56 -11.63 8.00
N VAL A 113 10.92 -12.67 8.54
CA VAL A 113 9.59 -13.11 8.10
C VAL A 113 8.54 -11.99 8.25
N TYR A 114 8.68 -11.14 9.27
CA TYR A 114 7.78 -10.01 9.47
C TYR A 114 7.97 -8.91 8.42
N THR A 115 9.20 -8.72 7.91
CA THR A 115 9.40 -7.87 6.72
C THR A 115 8.57 -8.36 5.54
N CYS A 116 8.48 -9.68 5.36
CA CYS A 116 7.70 -10.24 4.28
C CYS A 116 6.18 -10.06 4.53
N TYR A 117 5.70 -10.24 5.76
CA TYR A 117 4.29 -9.97 6.07
C TYR A 117 3.91 -8.49 5.87
N ASP A 118 4.68 -7.55 6.42
CA ASP A 118 4.43 -6.12 6.22
C ASP A 118 4.57 -5.75 4.73
N GLY A 119 5.58 -6.30 4.05
CA GLY A 119 5.88 -6.06 2.64
C GLY A 119 4.82 -6.58 1.65
N LEU A 120 3.88 -7.43 2.08
CA LEU A 120 2.72 -7.81 1.25
C LEU A 120 1.94 -6.57 0.79
N ILE A 121 2.03 -5.48 1.56
CA ILE A 121 1.35 -4.24 1.24
C ILE A 121 1.75 -3.63 -0.10
N GLU A 122 2.94 -3.95 -0.61
CA GLU A 122 3.41 -3.43 -1.89
C GLU A 122 2.59 -3.93 -3.07
N TRP A 123 1.90 -5.06 -2.93
CA TRP A 123 0.90 -5.48 -3.93
C TRP A 123 -0.30 -4.51 -3.96
N ASN A 124 -0.73 -4.00 -2.81
CA ASN A 124 -1.76 -2.96 -2.77
C ASN A 124 -1.26 -1.65 -3.38
N THR A 125 -0.01 -1.24 -3.08
CA THR A 125 0.63 -0.06 -3.68
C THR A 125 0.76 -0.21 -5.19
N LEU A 126 1.12 -1.40 -5.68
CA LEU A 126 1.19 -1.72 -7.11
C LEU A 126 -0.15 -1.50 -7.79
N PHE A 127 -1.25 -2.03 -7.24
CA PHE A 127 -2.59 -1.83 -7.82
C PHE A 127 -3.06 -0.36 -7.75
N LEU A 128 -2.69 0.36 -6.70
CA LEU A 128 -2.94 1.81 -6.58
C LEU A 128 -2.27 2.61 -7.70
N ILE A 129 -1.02 2.27 -8.03
CA ILE A 129 -0.25 2.93 -9.08
C ILE A 129 -0.76 2.49 -10.46
N ALA A 130 -0.95 1.19 -10.66
CA ALA A 130 -1.43 0.63 -11.91
C ALA A 130 -2.77 1.24 -12.33
N ARG A 131 -3.75 1.40 -11.42
CA ARG A 131 -5.04 2.00 -11.78
C ARG A 131 -4.93 3.46 -12.25
N ARG A 132 -3.87 4.18 -11.86
CA ARG A 132 -3.59 5.56 -12.30
C ARG A 132 -2.96 5.56 -13.69
N GLN A 133 -2.03 4.64 -13.95
CA GLN A 133 -1.27 4.55 -15.19
C GLN A 133 -2.01 3.85 -16.34
N PHE A 134 -2.97 2.97 -16.03
CA PHE A 134 -3.72 2.20 -17.01
C PHE A 134 -5.24 2.47 -16.96
N PRO A 135 -5.72 3.65 -17.43
CA PRO A 135 -7.14 4.01 -17.40
C PRO A 135 -8.07 3.01 -18.07
N ARG A 136 -7.59 2.28 -19.10
CA ARG A 136 -8.35 1.23 -19.80
C ARG A 136 -8.77 0.08 -18.87
N TYR A 137 -7.95 -0.22 -17.87
CA TYR A 137 -8.18 -1.32 -16.90
C TYR A 137 -8.56 -0.79 -15.52
N TYR A 138 -9.02 0.47 -15.44
CA TYR A 138 -9.28 1.13 -14.17
C TYR A 138 -10.23 0.32 -13.29
N GLN A 139 -11.31 -0.25 -13.84
CA GLN A 139 -12.30 -0.99 -13.04
C GLN A 139 -11.69 -2.22 -12.36
N GLN A 140 -10.94 -3.02 -13.11
CA GLN A 140 -10.28 -4.23 -12.62
C GLN A 140 -9.20 -3.89 -11.59
N LEU A 141 -8.36 -2.91 -11.89
CA LEU A 141 -7.27 -2.48 -11.00
C LEU A 141 -7.80 -1.77 -9.74
N ASN A 142 -8.91 -1.04 -9.86
CA ASN A 142 -9.59 -0.45 -8.71
C ASN A 142 -10.22 -1.52 -7.81
N TRP A 143 -10.80 -2.57 -8.39
CA TRP A 143 -11.27 -3.73 -7.62
C TRP A 143 -10.11 -4.41 -6.90
N LEU A 144 -9.01 -4.73 -7.60
CA LEU A 144 -7.81 -5.33 -7.01
C LEU A 144 -7.19 -4.47 -5.90
N TYR A 145 -7.15 -3.16 -6.12
CA TYR A 145 -6.72 -2.19 -5.10
C TYR A 145 -7.57 -2.34 -3.84
N TRP A 146 -8.90 -2.30 -3.91
CA TRP A 146 -9.72 -2.40 -2.71
C TRP A 146 -9.71 -3.81 -2.11
N ALA A 147 -9.71 -4.86 -2.93
CA ALA A 147 -9.63 -6.24 -2.51
C ALA A 147 -8.34 -6.55 -1.74
N THR A 148 -7.23 -5.86 -2.06
CA THR A 148 -5.98 -5.95 -1.30
C THR A 148 -5.90 -4.95 -0.16
N PHE A 149 -6.52 -3.77 -0.28
CA PHE A 149 -6.46 -2.71 0.72
C PHE A 149 -7.01 -3.19 2.06
N TYR A 150 -8.24 -3.73 2.08
CA TYR A 150 -8.88 -4.10 3.34
C TYR A 150 -8.11 -5.22 4.08
N PRO A 151 -7.80 -6.37 3.46
CA PRO A 151 -7.09 -7.44 4.15
C PRO A 151 -5.68 -7.05 4.57
N MET A 152 -4.92 -6.35 3.72
CA MET A 152 -3.53 -6.01 4.04
C MET A 152 -3.46 -4.83 5.03
N ARG A 153 -4.14 -3.72 4.76
CA ARG A 153 -3.97 -2.49 5.58
C ARG A 153 -4.78 -2.50 6.87
N LEU A 154 -5.99 -3.04 6.84
CA LEU A 154 -6.93 -2.93 7.96
C LEU A 154 -7.06 -4.20 8.80
N VAL A 155 -6.66 -5.35 8.25
CA VAL A 155 -6.69 -6.62 9.00
C VAL A 155 -5.27 -7.03 9.37
N LEU A 156 -4.39 -7.26 8.39
CA LEU A 156 -3.05 -7.80 8.63
C LEU A 156 -2.22 -6.88 9.55
N PHE A 157 -2.10 -5.59 9.27
CA PHE A 157 -1.26 -4.68 10.08
C PHE A 157 -1.71 -4.61 11.56
N PRO A 158 -3.00 -4.45 11.89
CA PRO A 158 -3.47 -4.55 13.27
C PRO A 158 -3.27 -5.93 13.90
N VAL A 159 -3.37 -7.01 13.12
CA VAL A 159 -3.09 -8.38 13.59
C VAL A 159 -1.59 -8.61 13.86
N LEU A 160 -0.71 -7.94 13.13
CA LEU A 160 0.73 -8.03 13.36
C LEU A 160 1.15 -7.38 14.69
N LEU A 161 0.43 -6.38 15.22
CA LEU A 161 0.73 -5.78 16.52
C LEU A 161 0.80 -6.79 17.67
N PRO A 162 -0.23 -7.61 17.96
CA PRO A 162 -0.14 -8.61 19.01
C PRO A 162 0.90 -9.71 18.71
N PHE A 163 1.15 -10.02 17.43
CA PHE A 163 2.22 -10.97 17.08
C PHE A 163 3.61 -10.41 17.38
N PHE A 164 3.91 -9.18 16.97
CA PHE A 164 5.14 -8.50 17.33
C PHE A 164 5.28 -8.35 18.85
N TRP A 165 4.21 -7.97 19.55
CA TRP A 165 4.25 -7.85 21.01
C TRP A 165 4.65 -9.18 21.65
N ARG A 166 3.99 -10.27 21.26
CA ARG A 166 4.31 -11.60 21.77
C ARG A 166 5.75 -11.98 21.45
N GLU A 167 6.16 -11.88 20.19
CA GLU A 167 7.51 -12.26 19.75
C GLU A 167 8.60 -11.46 20.47
N MET A 168 8.42 -10.14 20.55
CA MET A 168 9.37 -9.23 21.17
C MET A 168 9.47 -9.40 22.69
N THR A 169 8.38 -9.81 23.36
CA THR A 169 8.39 -10.07 24.81
C THR A 169 8.84 -11.47 25.18
N SER A 170 8.52 -12.49 24.37
CA SER A 170 8.96 -13.87 24.61
C SER A 170 10.39 -14.15 24.18
N GLY A 171 10.90 -13.43 23.18
CA GLY A 171 12.24 -13.65 22.62
C GLY A 171 13.39 -13.02 23.41
N GLY A 172 13.11 -12.34 24.52
CA GLY A 172 14.16 -11.73 25.36
C GLY A 172 14.85 -10.50 24.74
N TYR A 173 14.18 -9.81 23.80
CA TYR A 173 14.70 -8.60 23.17
C TYR A 173 14.76 -7.43 24.14
N ALA A 174 15.60 -6.44 23.84
CA ALA A 174 15.71 -5.26 24.69
C ALA A 174 14.42 -4.43 24.65
N TRP A 175 14.03 -3.84 25.79
CA TRP A 175 12.78 -3.08 25.91
C TRP A 175 12.65 -1.95 24.87
N TRP A 176 13.77 -1.32 24.48
CA TRP A 176 13.78 -0.23 23.50
C TRP A 176 13.59 -0.75 22.06
N GLU A 177 14.01 -1.97 21.76
CA GLU A 177 13.74 -2.63 20.48
C GLU A 177 12.25 -2.96 20.37
N THR A 178 11.68 -3.50 21.45
CA THR A 178 10.24 -3.74 21.57
C THR A 178 9.46 -2.45 21.39
N ALA A 179 9.85 -1.38 22.09
CA ALA A 179 9.22 -0.07 21.95
C ALA A 179 9.34 0.48 20.52
N ALA A 180 10.50 0.32 19.87
CA ALA A 180 10.71 0.73 18.49
C ALA A 180 9.79 -0.02 17.53
N VAL A 181 9.79 -1.37 17.54
CA VAL A 181 8.93 -2.22 16.69
C VAL A 181 7.46 -1.87 16.88
N MET A 182 7.01 -1.83 18.13
CA MET A 182 5.61 -1.55 18.44
C MET A 182 5.21 -0.12 18.04
N GLY A 183 6.09 0.85 18.28
CA GLY A 183 5.86 2.25 17.92
C GLY A 183 5.79 2.45 16.40
N THR A 184 6.70 1.82 15.64
CA THR A 184 6.67 1.87 14.18
C THR A 184 5.45 1.13 13.62
N GLN A 185 5.12 -0.04 14.14
CA GLN A 185 3.96 -0.80 13.67
C GLN A 185 2.63 -0.08 13.95
N ALA A 186 2.48 0.51 15.16
CA ALA A 186 1.31 1.32 15.48
C ALA A 186 1.20 2.54 14.58
N SER A 187 2.34 3.18 14.26
CA SER A 187 2.40 4.30 13.32
C SER A 187 1.93 3.90 11.92
N LEU A 188 2.28 2.70 11.45
CA LEU A 188 1.79 2.16 10.17
C LEU A 188 0.28 1.87 10.19
N CYS A 189 -0.26 1.37 11.30
CA CYS A 189 -1.71 1.23 11.48
C CYS A 189 -2.42 2.60 11.40
N VAL A 190 -1.89 3.62 12.07
CA VAL A 190 -2.44 4.99 12.02
C VAL A 190 -2.38 5.54 10.59
N PHE A 191 -1.26 5.33 9.88
CA PHE A 191 -1.12 5.69 8.47
C PHE A 191 -2.20 5.05 7.61
N ASN A 192 -2.43 3.75 7.77
CA ASN A 192 -3.43 2.99 7.02
C ASN A 192 -4.85 3.49 7.26
N ALA A 193 -5.21 3.78 8.52
CA ALA A 193 -6.50 4.36 8.88
C ALA A 193 -6.69 5.77 8.31
N TRP A 194 -5.66 6.63 8.42
CA TRP A 194 -5.66 7.95 7.80
C TRP A 194 -5.82 7.84 6.27
N PHE A 195 -5.13 6.90 5.64
CA PHE A 195 -5.15 6.73 4.19
C PHE A 195 -6.53 6.31 3.71
N LEU A 196 -7.22 5.43 4.43
CA LEU A 196 -8.62 5.08 4.17
C LEU A 196 -9.54 6.32 4.24
N ILE A 197 -9.45 7.10 5.32
CA ILE A 197 -10.26 8.31 5.50
C ILE A 197 -9.97 9.31 4.37
N ALA A 198 -8.71 9.49 4.01
CA ALA A 198 -8.29 10.37 2.93
C ALA A 198 -8.73 9.90 1.54
N SER A 199 -8.85 8.58 1.32
CA SER A 199 -9.42 8.00 0.10
C SER A 199 -10.93 8.24 0.04
N TRP A 200 -11.68 8.03 1.12
CA TRP A 200 -13.13 8.26 1.14
C TRP A 200 -13.50 9.73 0.97
N ARG A 201 -12.77 10.65 1.61
CA ARG A 201 -13.00 12.10 1.47
C ARG A 201 -12.78 12.62 0.05
N ARG A 202 -12.01 11.92 -0.79
CA ARG A 202 -11.79 12.26 -2.20
C ARG A 202 -12.89 11.75 -3.14
N HIS A 203 -13.74 10.84 -2.66
CA HIS A 203 -14.86 10.28 -3.42
C HIS A 203 -16.22 10.92 -3.08
N ARG A 204 -16.25 11.82 -2.09
CA ARG A 204 -17.40 12.69 -1.79
C ARG A 204 -17.16 14.05 -2.42
#